data_AF-A0A1Z2LD39-F1
#
_entry.id   AF-A0A1Z2LD39-F1
#
_cell.length_a   1.000
_cell.length_b   1.000
_cell.length_c   1.000
_cell.angle_alpha   90.00
_cell.angle_beta   90.00
_cell.angle_gamma   90.00
#
_symmetry.space_group_name_H-M   'P 1'
#
loop_
_entity.id
_entity.type
_entity.pdbx_description
1 polymer ?
#
loop_
_entity_poly.entity_id
_entity_poly.type
_entity_poly.pdbx_seq_one_letter_code
_entity_poly.pdbx_strand_id
1 'polypeptide(L)'
;MSRTAAGNIIAGLQATPVAEWPDEEAAFVALSAFLLSSGTQARLEEANGTHLTSAAVAAFMTERIRGYGGEPPDAGETSTVARLTSLAERCAALRQDHLRNGTVFYRLIHGANLNKTEHLLRPAAGYPDVPLPLRALLEREAGIATDTTTVEETAPAFEAFGEALHAAPAPRGFSSAYEALLTRFMTTLAEATASDVAMGRGPRSFAPLDPGSSGPDDPLALRTSDFFCCVAPSAAFTQSFGEDRATLVKTLSAYSARMRFNTWHYLPHTLGITDRVPGRDDWFFAPAMPDVTHHSDQHHTGHVTFSVRFAIRVPLGIDHAGRRLPGLYDLRLMRATGEPYTTEDLRAAVACGGVLAALHQAMSRHRPAVRDFGNEWFRAFYG
;
A
#
# COMPACT_ATOMS: atom_id res chain seq x y z
N MET A 1 -14.57 7.34 24.71
CA MET A 1 -15.51 6.34 25.25
C MET A 1 -16.74 6.31 24.35
N SER A 2 -16.77 5.39 23.38
CA SER A 2 -17.97 5.10 22.61
C SER A 2 -18.64 3.86 23.21
N ARG A 3 -19.96 3.96 23.33
CA ARG A 3 -20.93 3.01 23.89
C ARG A 3 -20.56 1.54 23.66
N THR A 4 -20.60 0.75 24.73
CA THR A 4 -21.13 -0.63 24.79
C THR A 4 -21.62 -1.14 23.43
N ALA A 5 -20.78 -1.85 22.69
CA ALA A 5 -21.16 -2.45 21.42
C ALA A 5 -21.97 -3.72 21.68
N ALA A 6 -23.25 -3.56 22.01
CA ALA A 6 -24.22 -4.61 21.80
C ALA A 6 -24.14 -5.03 20.33
N GLY A 7 -23.49 -6.17 20.05
CA GLY A 7 -23.21 -6.67 18.71
C GLY A 7 -21.73 -6.90 18.35
N ASN A 8 -20.75 -6.47 19.17
CA ASN A 8 -19.35 -6.86 18.94
C ASN A 8 -19.06 -8.20 19.62
N ILE A 9 -19.21 -9.28 18.85
CA ILE A 9 -19.03 -10.67 19.30
C ILE A 9 -17.63 -10.86 19.93
N ILE A 10 -16.57 -10.36 19.30
CA ILE A 10 -15.19 -10.54 19.80
C ILE A 10 -14.97 -9.85 21.15
N ALA A 11 -15.49 -8.63 21.33
CA ALA A 11 -15.39 -7.93 22.61
C ALA A 11 -16.18 -8.64 23.72
N GLY A 12 -17.32 -9.25 23.38
CA GLY A 12 -18.10 -10.07 24.31
C GLY A 12 -17.33 -11.32 24.74
N LEU A 13 -16.77 -12.06 23.78
CA LEU A 13 -15.99 -13.28 24.03
C LEU A 13 -14.74 -13.04 24.89
N GLN A 14 -14.10 -11.88 24.77
CA GLN A 14 -12.92 -11.52 25.57
C GLN A 14 -13.19 -11.48 27.09
N ALA A 15 -14.43 -11.19 27.49
CA ALA A 15 -14.83 -11.12 28.88
C ALA A 15 -15.38 -12.45 29.44
N THR A 16 -15.52 -13.48 28.59
CA THR A 16 -16.18 -14.75 28.91
C THR A 16 -15.18 -15.90 28.87
N PRO A 17 -15.16 -16.81 29.86
CA PRO A 17 -14.33 -18.01 29.81
C PRO A 17 -14.61 -18.87 28.56
N VAL A 18 -13.58 -19.43 27.94
CA VAL A 18 -13.70 -20.21 26.69
C VAL A 18 -14.70 -21.36 26.79
N ALA A 19 -14.81 -22.01 27.96
CA ALA A 19 -15.76 -23.10 28.19
C ALA A 19 -17.23 -22.68 28.16
N GLU A 20 -17.51 -21.38 28.21
CA GLU A 20 -18.86 -20.79 28.20
C GLU A 20 -19.20 -20.15 26.85
N TRP A 21 -18.29 -20.23 25.86
CA TRP A 21 -18.55 -19.68 24.54
C TRP A 21 -19.63 -20.49 23.81
N PRO A 22 -20.58 -19.84 23.13
CA PRO A 22 -21.48 -20.52 22.20
C PRO A 22 -20.69 -21.27 21.12
N ASP A 23 -21.14 -22.48 20.75
CA ASP A 23 -20.45 -23.35 19.78
C ASP A 23 -20.16 -22.63 18.45
N GLU A 24 -21.11 -21.82 17.96
CA GLU A 24 -20.96 -21.06 16.70
C GLU A 24 -19.87 -19.99 16.80
N GLU A 25 -19.79 -19.29 17.93
CA GLU A 25 -18.80 -18.25 18.19
C GLU A 25 -17.41 -18.86 18.39
N ALA A 26 -17.33 -19.98 19.12
CA ALA A 26 -16.11 -20.76 19.25
C ALA A 26 -15.62 -21.29 17.90
N ALA A 27 -16.51 -21.81 17.06
CA ALA A 27 -16.19 -22.25 15.71
C ALA A 27 -15.70 -21.09 14.83
N PHE A 28 -16.37 -19.92 14.88
CA PHE A 28 -15.95 -18.73 14.15
C PHE A 28 -14.53 -18.30 14.53
N VAL A 29 -14.22 -18.23 15.82
CA VAL A 29 -12.89 -17.86 16.31
C VAL A 29 -11.84 -18.90 15.90
N ALA A 30 -12.13 -20.19 16.05
CA ALA A 30 -11.21 -21.26 15.67
C ALA A 30 -10.92 -21.26 14.16
N LEU A 31 -11.94 -21.15 13.32
CA LEU A 31 -11.81 -21.10 11.86
C LEU A 31 -11.06 -19.84 11.40
N SER A 32 -11.29 -18.70 12.07
CA SER A 32 -10.54 -17.47 11.84
C SER A 32 -9.06 -17.63 12.21
N ALA A 33 -8.75 -18.31 13.32
CA ALA A 33 -7.39 -18.60 13.72
C ALA A 33 -6.66 -19.49 12.70
N PHE A 34 -7.32 -20.54 12.17
CA PHE A 34 -6.75 -21.35 11.10
C PHE A 34 -6.46 -20.52 9.84
N LEU A 35 -7.41 -19.69 9.39
CA LEU A 35 -7.20 -18.79 8.25
C LEU A 35 -6.01 -17.86 8.45
N LEU A 36 -5.92 -17.20 9.61
CA LEU A 36 -4.83 -16.29 9.94
C LEU A 36 -3.47 -17.01 10.01
N SER A 37 -3.43 -18.25 10.52
CA SER A 37 -2.20 -19.06 10.56
C SER A 37 -1.70 -19.49 9.17
N SER A 38 -2.57 -19.46 8.14
CA SER A 38 -2.22 -19.87 6.77
C SER A 38 -1.54 -18.78 5.92
N GLY A 39 -1.39 -17.55 6.43
CA GLY A 39 -0.85 -16.45 5.64
C GLY A 39 -0.88 -15.10 6.36
N THR A 40 -1.22 -14.06 5.62
CA THR A 40 -1.30 -12.70 6.19
C THR A 40 -2.65 -12.45 6.84
N GLN A 41 -2.75 -11.37 7.61
CA GLN A 41 -4.00 -10.91 8.21
C GLN A 41 -5.12 -10.67 7.17
N ALA A 42 -4.75 -10.45 5.90
CA ALA A 42 -5.69 -10.29 4.82
C ALA A 42 -6.55 -11.54 4.56
N ARG A 43 -6.18 -12.72 5.07
CA ARG A 43 -6.92 -13.98 4.87
C ARG A 43 -8.39 -13.91 5.27
N LEU A 44 -8.69 -13.16 6.33
CA LEU A 44 -10.09 -12.92 6.73
C LEU A 44 -10.83 -12.05 5.71
N GLU A 45 -10.15 -11.05 5.11
CA GLU A 45 -10.73 -10.21 4.07
C GLU A 45 -11.02 -10.98 2.77
N GLU A 46 -10.31 -12.07 2.52
CA GLU A 46 -10.55 -12.94 1.36
C GLU A 46 -11.78 -13.84 1.53
N ALA A 47 -12.18 -14.08 2.78
CA ALA A 47 -13.40 -14.79 3.13
C ALA A 47 -14.63 -13.87 3.27
N ASN A 48 -14.50 -12.57 2.99
CA ASN A 48 -15.61 -11.63 3.04
C ASN A 48 -16.79 -12.10 2.18
N GLY A 49 -17.99 -12.07 2.76
CA GLY A 49 -19.22 -12.52 2.11
C GLY A 49 -19.40 -14.05 2.06
N THR A 50 -18.54 -14.82 2.75
CA THR A 50 -18.61 -16.29 2.81
C THR A 50 -18.93 -16.76 4.22
N HIS A 51 -19.75 -17.81 4.35
CA HIS A 51 -19.98 -18.46 5.63
C HIS A 51 -18.74 -19.30 5.99
N LEU A 52 -18.09 -18.98 7.12
CA LEU A 52 -16.95 -19.75 7.62
C LEU A 52 -17.40 -21.10 8.17
N THR A 53 -17.19 -22.14 7.38
CA THR A 53 -17.33 -23.54 7.80
C THR A 53 -15.98 -24.24 7.68
N SER A 54 -15.79 -25.36 8.39
CA SER A 54 -14.57 -26.16 8.29
C SER A 54 -14.31 -26.64 6.85
N ALA A 55 -15.37 -27.00 6.12
CA ALA A 55 -15.28 -27.37 4.71
C ALA A 55 -14.84 -26.19 3.83
N ALA A 56 -15.41 -25.00 4.04
CA ALA A 56 -15.04 -23.80 3.27
C ALA A 56 -13.59 -23.39 3.52
N VAL A 57 -13.14 -23.39 4.79
CA VAL A 57 -11.75 -23.08 5.15
C VAL A 57 -10.78 -24.10 4.56
N ALA A 58 -11.11 -25.39 4.62
CA ALA A 58 -10.29 -26.44 4.01
C ALA A 58 -10.19 -26.30 2.48
N ALA A 59 -11.31 -26.00 1.82
CA ALA A 59 -11.35 -25.77 0.38
C ALA A 59 -10.51 -24.54 -0.03
N PHE A 60 -10.64 -23.43 0.71
CA PHE A 60 -9.86 -22.22 0.49
C PHE A 60 -8.35 -22.49 0.61
N MET A 61 -7.90 -23.15 1.69
CA MET A 61 -6.47 -23.45 1.86
C MET A 61 -5.96 -24.43 0.80
N THR A 62 -6.76 -25.41 0.41
CA THR A 62 -6.45 -26.35 -0.67
C THR A 62 -6.23 -25.61 -2.00
N GLU A 63 -7.12 -24.67 -2.34
CA GLU A 63 -7.00 -23.82 -3.52
C GLU A 63 -5.71 -22.98 -3.46
N ARG A 64 -5.42 -22.36 -2.31
CA ARG A 64 -4.20 -21.57 -2.12
C ARG A 64 -2.92 -22.38 -2.28
N ILE A 65 -2.86 -23.56 -1.67
CA ILE A 65 -1.72 -24.48 -1.80
C ILE A 65 -1.46 -24.82 -3.26
N ARG A 66 -2.51 -25.19 -4.01
CA ARG A 66 -2.43 -25.48 -5.44
C ARG A 66 -2.03 -24.25 -6.26
N GLY A 67 -2.57 -23.09 -5.95
CA GLY A 67 -2.21 -21.81 -6.59
C GLY A 67 -0.73 -21.44 -6.37
N TYR A 68 -0.15 -21.88 -5.26
CA TYR A 68 1.29 -21.74 -5.00
C TYR A 68 2.14 -22.81 -5.69
N GLY A 69 1.54 -23.76 -6.40
CA GLY A 69 2.20 -24.89 -7.05
C GLY A 69 2.60 -26.01 -6.08
N GLY A 70 1.99 -26.06 -4.90
CA GLY A 70 2.19 -27.12 -3.93
C GLY A 70 1.06 -28.16 -3.96
N GLU A 71 1.35 -29.34 -3.44
CA GLU A 71 0.33 -30.36 -3.18
C GLU A 71 -0.27 -30.20 -1.77
N PRO A 72 -1.61 -30.23 -1.64
CA PRO A 72 -2.26 -30.32 -0.35
C PRO A 72 -1.87 -31.61 0.37
N PRO A 73 -1.62 -31.56 1.69
CA PRO A 73 -1.33 -32.77 2.46
C PRO A 73 -2.51 -33.73 2.43
N ASP A 74 -2.23 -35.03 2.34
CA ASP A 74 -3.27 -36.05 2.46
C ASP A 74 -3.89 -35.99 3.85
N ALA A 75 -5.21 -35.86 3.88
CA ALA A 75 -5.95 -35.71 5.12
C ALA A 75 -6.35 -37.06 5.74
N GLY A 76 -6.26 -38.19 5.01
CA GLY A 76 -6.62 -39.52 5.51
C GLY A 76 -7.88 -39.57 6.41
N GLU A 77 -7.90 -40.50 7.37
CA GLU A 77 -8.83 -40.48 8.51
C GLU A 77 -8.24 -39.65 9.66
N THR A 78 -8.18 -38.33 9.51
CA THR A 78 -7.75 -37.41 10.58
C THR A 78 -8.90 -36.55 11.09
N SER A 79 -8.75 -36.02 12.32
CA SER A 79 -9.72 -35.07 12.87
C SER A 79 -9.75 -33.78 12.05
N THR A 80 -10.88 -33.07 12.06
CA THR A 80 -11.03 -31.77 11.37
C THR A 80 -9.96 -30.76 11.79
N VAL A 81 -9.61 -30.71 13.08
CA VAL A 81 -8.57 -29.84 13.63
C VAL A 81 -7.20 -30.19 13.05
N ALA A 82 -6.82 -31.47 13.05
CA ALA A 82 -5.54 -31.92 12.49
C ALA A 82 -5.43 -31.60 11.00
N ARG A 83 -6.50 -31.84 10.24
CA ARG A 83 -6.59 -31.52 8.82
C ARG A 83 -6.40 -30.01 8.55
N LEU A 84 -7.13 -29.14 9.27
CA LEU A 84 -7.04 -27.69 9.07
C LEU A 84 -5.67 -27.14 9.49
N THR A 85 -5.08 -27.69 10.56
CA THR A 85 -3.73 -27.34 11.00
C THR A 85 -2.70 -27.65 9.90
N SER A 86 -2.72 -28.87 9.36
CA SER A 86 -1.78 -29.29 8.31
C SER A 86 -1.93 -28.45 7.03
N LEU A 87 -3.17 -28.14 6.63
CA LEU A 87 -3.44 -27.25 5.50
C LEU A 87 -2.90 -25.83 5.74
N ALA A 88 -3.12 -25.27 6.94
CA ALA A 88 -2.66 -23.93 7.27
C ALA A 88 -1.13 -23.85 7.27
N GLU A 89 -0.45 -24.80 7.92
CA GLU A 89 1.01 -24.90 7.96
C GLU A 89 1.60 -25.04 6.56
N ARG A 90 1.03 -25.93 5.72
CA ARG A 90 1.49 -26.12 4.34
C ARG A 90 1.33 -24.85 3.51
N CYS A 91 0.17 -24.21 3.61
CA CYS A 91 -0.11 -22.96 2.92
C CYS A 91 0.86 -21.84 3.35
N ALA A 92 1.09 -21.68 4.65
CA ALA A 92 2.01 -20.70 5.19
C ALA A 92 3.46 -20.96 4.75
N ALA A 93 3.92 -22.21 4.82
CA ALA A 93 5.27 -22.60 4.40
C ALA A 93 5.53 -22.28 2.92
N LEU A 94 4.62 -22.69 2.03
CA LEU A 94 4.72 -22.39 0.59
C LEU A 94 4.72 -20.88 0.33
N ARG A 95 3.89 -20.13 1.06
CA ARG A 95 3.86 -18.67 0.93
C ARG A 95 5.20 -18.05 1.34
N GLN A 96 5.80 -18.52 2.42
CA GLN A 96 7.12 -18.06 2.88
C GLN A 96 8.23 -18.44 1.89
N ASP A 97 8.18 -19.63 1.28
CA ASP A 97 9.13 -20.04 0.24
C ASP A 97 9.08 -19.09 -0.97
N HIS A 98 7.89 -18.72 -1.43
CA HIS A 98 7.72 -17.76 -2.53
C HIS A 98 8.28 -16.37 -2.18
N LEU A 99 8.01 -15.89 -0.97
CA LEU A 99 8.57 -14.61 -0.50
C LEU A 99 10.10 -14.65 -0.45
N ARG A 100 10.70 -15.72 0.08
CA ARG A 100 12.17 -15.90 0.14
C ARG A 100 12.82 -15.92 -1.25
N ASN A 101 12.09 -16.40 -2.26
CA ASN A 101 12.53 -16.43 -3.65
C ASN A 101 12.20 -15.15 -4.43
N GLY A 102 11.82 -14.05 -3.75
CA GLY A 102 11.56 -12.75 -4.38
C GLY A 102 10.22 -12.66 -5.11
N THR A 103 9.29 -13.60 -4.90
CA THR A 103 7.96 -13.51 -5.50
C THR A 103 7.17 -12.36 -4.88
N VAL A 104 6.58 -11.52 -5.72
CA VAL A 104 5.67 -10.45 -5.28
C VAL A 104 4.25 -11.00 -5.22
N PHE A 105 3.65 -10.98 -4.04
CA PHE A 105 2.22 -11.22 -3.87
C PHE A 105 1.46 -9.92 -4.11
N TYR A 106 0.31 -9.99 -4.74
CA TYR A 106 -0.59 -8.84 -4.88
C TYR A 106 -2.03 -9.26 -4.63
N ARG A 107 -2.94 -8.29 -4.48
CA ARG A 107 -4.38 -8.56 -4.37
C ARG A 107 -5.15 -8.01 -5.54
N LEU A 108 -6.17 -8.74 -5.96
CA LEU A 108 -7.28 -8.19 -6.74
C LEU A 108 -8.40 -7.82 -5.77
N ILE A 109 -8.90 -6.60 -5.87
CA ILE A 109 -10.00 -6.09 -5.06
C ILE A 109 -11.16 -5.75 -5.97
N HIS A 110 -12.31 -6.38 -5.73
CA HIS A 110 -13.53 -6.06 -6.46
C HIS A 110 -14.36 -5.05 -5.65
N GLY A 111 -14.42 -3.81 -6.13
CA GLY A 111 -15.04 -2.70 -5.40
C GLY A 111 -16.52 -2.93 -5.04
N ALA A 112 -17.28 -3.62 -5.88
CA ALA A 112 -18.71 -3.87 -5.64
C ALA A 112 -19.02 -4.73 -4.40
N ASN A 113 -18.14 -5.67 -4.05
CA ASN A 113 -18.38 -6.63 -2.94
C ASN A 113 -17.23 -6.66 -1.92
N LEU A 114 -16.20 -5.83 -2.13
CA LEU A 114 -14.97 -5.75 -1.32
C LEU A 114 -14.24 -7.07 -1.15
N ASN A 115 -14.54 -8.06 -1.97
CA ASN A 115 -13.81 -9.32 -1.95
C ASN A 115 -12.39 -9.04 -2.44
N LYS A 116 -11.43 -9.56 -1.68
CA LYS A 116 -10.01 -9.46 -1.98
C LYS A 116 -9.50 -10.85 -2.26
N THR A 117 -8.70 -11.02 -3.29
CA THR A 117 -8.08 -12.31 -3.57
C THR A 117 -6.59 -12.11 -3.76
N GLU A 118 -5.78 -12.92 -3.09
CA GLU A 118 -4.33 -12.90 -3.25
C GLU A 118 -3.91 -13.64 -4.53
N HIS A 119 -2.91 -13.11 -5.21
CA HIS A 119 -2.32 -13.63 -6.46
C HIS A 119 -0.80 -13.48 -6.43
N LEU A 120 -0.13 -14.19 -7.34
CA LEU A 120 1.32 -14.14 -7.50
C LEU A 120 1.67 -13.38 -8.77
N LEU A 121 2.55 -12.39 -8.66
CA LEU A 121 3.13 -11.73 -9.82
C LEU A 121 4.35 -12.53 -10.28
N ARG A 122 4.21 -13.22 -11.42
CA ARG A 122 5.26 -14.06 -12.00
C ARG A 122 5.52 -13.72 -13.47
N PRO A 123 6.79 -13.65 -13.92
CA PRO A 123 8.01 -13.63 -13.09
C PRO A 123 8.05 -12.42 -12.14
N ALA A 124 9.03 -12.28 -11.26
CA ALA A 124 9.17 -11.07 -10.46
C ALA A 124 9.31 -9.82 -11.36
N ALA A 125 8.83 -8.66 -10.91
CA ALA A 125 9.03 -7.41 -11.64
C ALA A 125 10.47 -6.92 -11.46
N GLY A 126 11.15 -6.56 -12.55
CA GLY A 126 12.52 -6.06 -12.55
C GLY A 126 12.61 -4.64 -13.13
N TYR A 127 13.81 -4.08 -13.19
CA TYR A 127 14.01 -2.75 -13.76
C TYR A 127 13.59 -2.63 -15.24
N PRO A 128 13.69 -3.69 -16.08
CA PRO A 128 13.12 -3.65 -17.44
C PRO A 128 11.61 -3.39 -17.50
N ASP A 129 10.86 -3.69 -16.43
CA ASP A 129 9.43 -3.38 -16.33
C ASP A 129 9.17 -1.89 -16.04
N VAL A 130 10.19 -1.10 -15.67
CA VAL A 130 10.08 0.36 -15.54
C VAL A 130 9.84 0.95 -16.94
N PRO A 131 8.77 1.75 -17.14
CA PRO A 131 8.46 2.31 -18.45
C PRO A 131 9.63 3.11 -19.03
N LEU A 132 9.86 2.99 -20.34
CA LEU A 132 10.99 3.62 -21.02
C LEU A 132 11.12 5.14 -20.77
N PRO A 133 10.04 5.94 -20.79
CA PRO A 133 10.12 7.37 -20.47
C PRO A 133 10.66 7.64 -19.07
N LEU A 134 10.32 6.77 -18.11
CA LEU A 134 10.79 6.88 -16.74
C LEU A 134 12.25 6.43 -16.60
N ARG A 135 12.67 5.37 -17.30
CA ARG A 135 14.09 4.99 -17.38
C ARG A 135 14.95 6.11 -17.96
N ALA A 136 14.49 6.78 -19.01
CA ALA A 136 15.18 7.94 -19.59
C ALA A 136 15.24 9.15 -18.63
N LEU A 137 14.20 9.36 -17.81
CA LEU A 137 14.23 10.34 -16.72
C LEU A 137 15.32 9.96 -15.70
N LEU A 138 15.36 8.72 -15.25
CA LEU A 138 16.29 8.24 -14.23
C LEU A 138 17.75 8.23 -14.69
N GLU A 139 18.00 7.88 -15.95
CA GLU A 139 19.33 7.96 -16.55
C GLU A 139 19.85 9.40 -16.56
N ARG A 140 19.01 10.35 -17.00
CA ARG A 140 19.40 11.76 -17.08
C ARG A 140 19.61 12.39 -15.70
N GLU A 141 18.73 12.12 -14.74
CA GLU A 141 18.75 12.81 -13.46
C GLU A 141 19.70 12.13 -12.46
N ALA A 142 19.73 10.80 -12.42
CA ALA A 142 20.43 10.02 -11.40
C ALA A 142 21.54 9.11 -11.97
N GLY A 143 21.78 9.12 -13.29
CA GLY A 143 22.83 8.30 -13.91
C GLY A 143 22.53 6.79 -13.93
N ILE A 144 21.26 6.39 -13.72
CA ILE A 144 20.86 4.98 -13.72
C ILE A 144 20.77 4.48 -15.16
N ALA A 145 21.64 3.54 -15.53
CA ALA A 145 21.72 3.04 -16.90
C ALA A 145 20.40 2.36 -17.35
N THR A 146 20.01 2.59 -18.59
CA THR A 146 18.75 2.07 -19.15
C THR A 146 18.69 0.54 -19.28
N ASP A 147 19.86 -0.11 -19.28
CA ASP A 147 20.08 -1.56 -19.34
C ASP A 147 20.24 -2.22 -17.96
N THR A 148 20.03 -1.47 -16.86
CA THR A 148 19.95 -2.01 -15.50
C THR A 148 18.96 -3.18 -15.44
N THR A 149 19.33 -4.27 -14.76
CA THR A 149 18.56 -5.52 -14.81
C THR A 149 17.58 -5.68 -13.65
N THR A 150 17.99 -5.24 -12.46
CA THR A 150 17.20 -5.35 -11.23
C THR A 150 16.92 -3.98 -10.62
N VAL A 151 15.86 -3.87 -9.83
CA VAL A 151 15.54 -2.59 -9.19
C VAL A 151 16.55 -2.30 -8.06
N GLU A 152 17.07 -3.34 -7.43
CA GLU A 152 18.07 -3.29 -6.37
C GLU A 152 19.38 -2.63 -6.84
N GLU A 153 19.76 -2.83 -8.10
CA GLU A 153 20.92 -2.18 -8.74
C GLU A 153 20.81 -0.65 -8.81
N THR A 154 19.61 -0.08 -8.65
CA THR A 154 19.42 1.38 -8.64
C THR A 154 19.85 2.03 -7.32
N ALA A 155 19.94 1.26 -6.23
CA ALA A 155 20.18 1.81 -4.90
C ALA A 155 21.52 2.57 -4.79
N PRO A 156 22.69 2.05 -5.23
CA PRO A 156 23.94 2.78 -5.14
C PRO A 156 23.94 4.11 -5.90
N ALA A 157 23.29 4.15 -7.08
CA ALA A 157 23.15 5.38 -7.86
C ALA A 157 22.30 6.42 -7.11
N PHE A 158 21.18 6.00 -6.51
CA PHE A 158 20.36 6.90 -5.69
C PHE A 158 21.07 7.36 -4.42
N GLU A 159 21.90 6.53 -3.80
CA GLU A 159 22.69 6.95 -2.64
C GLU A 159 23.65 8.09 -2.98
N ALA A 160 24.37 7.99 -4.10
CA ALA A 160 25.24 9.06 -4.58
C ALA A 160 24.43 10.30 -5.02
N PHE A 161 23.33 10.08 -5.72
CA PHE A 161 22.47 11.16 -6.21
C PHE A 161 21.73 11.89 -5.08
N GLY A 162 21.43 11.24 -3.96
CA GLY A 162 20.71 11.82 -2.83
C GLY A 162 21.38 13.06 -2.25
N GLU A 163 22.71 13.06 -2.15
CA GLU A 163 23.48 14.22 -1.70
C GLU A 163 23.36 15.40 -2.67
N ALA A 164 23.58 15.13 -3.97
CA ALA A 164 23.46 16.13 -5.02
C ALA A 164 22.03 16.70 -5.08
N LEU A 165 21.02 15.85 -4.95
CA LEU A 165 19.61 16.24 -4.97
C LEU A 165 19.24 17.08 -3.73
N HIS A 166 19.76 16.74 -2.56
CA HIS A 166 19.52 17.50 -1.33
C HIS A 166 20.17 18.90 -1.37
N ALA A 167 21.39 18.98 -1.92
CA ALA A 167 22.14 20.23 -2.03
C ALA A 167 21.70 21.11 -3.21
N ALA A 168 21.02 20.54 -4.22
CA ALA A 168 20.60 21.25 -5.40
C ALA A 168 19.60 22.39 -5.07
N PRO A 169 19.68 23.53 -5.77
CA PRO A 169 18.72 24.61 -5.61
C PRO A 169 17.32 24.15 -6.01
N ALA A 170 16.32 24.62 -5.28
CA ALA A 170 14.93 24.31 -5.58
C ALA A 170 14.53 24.89 -6.96
N PRO A 171 14.01 24.07 -7.89
CA PRO A 171 13.46 24.55 -9.14
C PRO A 171 12.26 25.49 -8.91
N ARG A 172 11.98 26.37 -9.86
CA ARG A 172 10.84 27.30 -9.79
C ARG A 172 9.53 26.54 -9.53
N GLY A 173 8.76 27.00 -8.54
CA GLY A 173 7.47 26.39 -8.16
C GLY A 173 7.58 25.25 -7.14
N PHE A 174 8.79 24.92 -6.69
CA PHE A 174 9.04 23.89 -5.68
C PHE A 174 9.86 24.42 -4.51
N SER A 175 9.69 23.79 -3.36
CA SER A 175 10.44 24.07 -2.14
C SER A 175 11.79 23.33 -2.08
N SER A 176 11.96 22.27 -2.88
CA SER A 176 13.21 21.52 -3.01
C SER A 176 13.33 20.83 -4.38
N ALA A 177 14.56 20.46 -4.76
CA ALA A 177 14.80 19.65 -5.96
C ALA A 177 14.22 18.24 -5.85
N TYR A 178 14.15 17.68 -4.62
CA TYR A 178 13.49 16.41 -4.33
C TYR A 178 12.00 16.44 -4.66
N GLU A 179 11.27 17.47 -4.23
CA GLU A 179 9.84 17.64 -4.52
C GLU A 179 9.58 17.83 -6.01
N ALA A 180 10.47 18.55 -6.70
CA ALA A 180 10.40 18.71 -8.15
C ALA A 180 10.63 17.38 -8.89
N LEU A 181 11.60 16.56 -8.46
CA LEU A 181 11.85 15.24 -9.05
C LEU A 181 10.69 14.29 -8.79
N LEU A 182 10.12 14.29 -7.57
CA LEU A 182 8.98 13.45 -7.22
C LEU A 182 7.78 13.76 -8.12
N THR A 183 7.51 15.04 -8.38
CA THR A 183 6.47 15.46 -9.32
C THR A 183 6.76 14.96 -10.73
N ARG A 184 7.99 15.15 -11.26
CA ARG A 184 8.38 14.67 -12.59
C ARG A 184 8.24 13.15 -12.71
N PHE A 185 8.72 12.41 -11.73
CA PHE A 185 8.60 10.95 -11.66
C PHE A 185 7.13 10.52 -11.75
N MET A 186 6.26 11.11 -10.93
CA MET A 186 4.84 10.76 -10.89
C MET A 186 4.14 11.15 -12.19
N THR A 187 4.38 12.35 -12.74
CA THR A 187 3.81 12.75 -14.03
C THR A 187 4.26 11.79 -15.15
N THR A 188 5.55 11.50 -15.26
CA THR A 188 6.07 10.58 -16.28
C THR A 188 5.47 9.18 -16.14
N LEU A 189 5.29 8.69 -14.92
CA LEU A 189 4.65 7.41 -14.67
C LEU A 189 3.16 7.43 -15.02
N ALA A 190 2.44 8.50 -14.70
CA ALA A 190 1.02 8.66 -15.06
C ALA A 190 0.84 8.56 -16.58
N GLU A 191 1.65 9.29 -17.35
CA GLU A 191 1.63 9.24 -18.81
C GLU A 191 1.97 7.85 -19.34
N ALA A 192 3.07 7.26 -18.87
CA ALA A 192 3.58 6.00 -19.38
C ALA A 192 2.67 4.80 -19.08
N THR A 193 1.79 4.92 -18.08
CA THR A 193 0.80 3.89 -17.71
C THR A 193 -0.62 4.29 -18.10
N ALA A 194 -0.81 5.34 -18.92
CA ALA A 194 -2.12 5.86 -19.28
C ALA A 194 -3.05 6.02 -18.06
N SER A 195 -2.49 6.51 -16.95
CA SER A 195 -3.23 6.79 -15.72
C SER A 195 -3.69 8.25 -15.73
N ASP A 196 -4.87 8.49 -15.15
CA ASP A 196 -5.35 9.86 -14.96
C ASP A 196 -4.47 10.60 -13.95
N VAL A 197 -4.07 9.89 -12.89
CA VAL A 197 -3.26 10.43 -11.80
C VAL A 197 -2.31 9.37 -11.28
N ALA A 198 -1.05 9.76 -11.05
CA ALA A 198 -0.11 9.02 -10.20
C ALA A 198 0.10 9.78 -8.88
N MET A 199 0.26 9.03 -7.79
CA MET A 199 0.38 9.59 -6.45
C MET A 199 1.51 8.94 -5.66
N GLY A 200 2.28 9.75 -4.95
CA GLY A 200 3.23 9.33 -3.93
C GLY A 200 2.89 9.99 -2.60
N ARG A 201 2.85 9.23 -1.50
CA ARG A 201 2.58 9.77 -0.15
C ARG A 201 3.69 9.42 0.83
N GLY A 202 3.81 10.22 1.89
CA GLY A 202 4.75 9.97 2.99
C GLY A 202 4.64 11.02 4.10
N PRO A 203 5.45 10.90 5.16
CA PRO A 203 5.56 11.93 6.20
C PRO A 203 6.31 13.15 5.68
N ARG A 204 5.97 14.35 6.17
CA ARG A 204 6.71 15.58 5.82
C ARG A 204 8.05 15.70 6.53
N SER A 205 8.22 15.01 7.64
CA SER A 205 9.40 15.05 8.50
C SER A 205 9.78 13.64 8.95
N PHE A 206 11.08 13.43 9.15
CA PHE A 206 11.61 12.20 9.74
C PHE A 206 11.63 12.22 11.27
N ALA A 207 11.51 13.40 11.91
CA ALA A 207 11.62 13.52 13.36
C ALA A 207 10.61 12.62 14.13
N PRO A 208 9.33 12.51 13.72
CA PRO A 208 8.41 11.59 14.39
C PRO A 208 8.76 10.11 14.22
N LEU A 209 9.55 9.75 13.20
CA LEU A 209 9.94 8.38 12.93
C LEU A 209 11.11 7.90 13.80
N ASP A 210 11.81 8.82 14.47
CA ASP A 210 12.91 8.47 15.36
C ASP A 210 12.38 7.77 16.63
N PRO A 211 13.07 6.72 17.13
CA PRO A 211 12.69 6.07 18.38
C PRO A 211 12.67 7.06 19.56
N GLY A 212 11.60 7.03 20.35
CA GLY A 212 11.45 7.92 21.52
C GLY A 212 11.01 9.35 21.21
N SER A 213 10.59 9.64 19.97
CA SER A 213 9.95 10.91 19.60
C SER A 213 8.77 11.22 20.53
N SER A 214 8.70 12.47 20.99
CA SER A 214 7.74 12.92 22.00
C SER A 214 7.36 14.40 21.80
N GLY A 215 6.35 14.88 22.54
CA GLY A 215 5.88 16.26 22.40
C GLY A 215 5.29 16.51 21.00
N PRO A 216 5.66 17.61 20.31
CA PRO A 216 5.20 17.91 18.95
C PRO A 216 5.56 16.84 17.91
N ASP A 217 6.64 16.09 18.13
CA ASP A 217 7.10 15.02 17.25
C ASP A 217 6.55 13.64 17.64
N ASP A 218 5.70 13.54 18.68
CA ASP A 218 5.05 12.26 19.01
C ASP A 218 4.18 11.81 17.81
N PRO A 219 4.38 10.60 17.26
CA PRO A 219 3.55 10.05 16.19
C PRO A 219 2.05 10.12 16.45
N LEU A 220 1.65 10.04 17.73
CA LEU A 220 0.24 10.07 18.13
C LEU A 220 -0.34 11.49 18.21
N ALA A 221 0.51 12.53 18.24
CA ALA A 221 0.12 13.93 18.21
C ALA A 221 -0.01 14.48 16.77
N LEU A 222 0.48 13.73 15.77
CA LEU A 222 0.42 14.13 14.37
C LEU A 222 -1.02 14.22 13.86
N ARG A 223 -1.19 15.07 12.86
CA ARG A 223 -2.42 15.33 12.11
C ARG A 223 -2.19 15.02 10.64
N THR A 224 -3.26 14.98 9.86
CA THR A 224 -3.16 14.74 8.41
C THR A 224 -2.33 15.80 7.67
N SER A 225 -2.16 17.01 8.22
CA SER A 225 -1.28 18.05 7.68
C SER A 225 0.21 17.69 7.72
N ASP A 226 0.63 16.83 8.66
CA ASP A 226 2.03 16.43 8.86
C ASP A 226 2.52 15.39 7.85
N PHE A 227 1.64 15.02 6.92
CA PHE A 227 1.92 14.13 5.80
C PHE A 227 1.78 14.90 4.50
N PHE A 228 2.44 14.41 3.46
CA PHE A 228 2.29 14.91 2.10
C PHE A 228 1.68 13.82 1.21
N CYS A 229 1.07 14.27 0.11
CA CYS A 229 0.82 13.40 -1.02
C CYS A 229 1.03 14.21 -2.30
N CYS A 230 2.10 13.89 -3.02
CA CYS A 230 2.33 14.35 -4.38
C CYS A 230 1.27 13.69 -5.27
N VAL A 231 0.43 14.51 -5.89
CA VAL A 231 -0.64 14.08 -6.80
C VAL A 231 -0.31 14.70 -8.16
N ALA A 232 0.11 13.87 -9.11
CA ALA A 232 0.52 14.30 -10.44
C ALA A 232 -0.49 13.80 -11.48
N PRO A 233 -1.33 14.68 -12.03
CA PRO A 233 -2.24 14.31 -13.11
C PRO A 233 -1.47 14.13 -14.42
N SER A 234 -2.00 13.28 -15.31
CA SER A 234 -1.59 13.29 -16.72
C SER A 234 -2.10 14.55 -17.42
N ALA A 235 -1.50 14.85 -18.57
CA ALA A 235 -1.91 15.90 -19.48
C ALA A 235 -3.34 15.67 -19.97
N ALA A 236 -3.69 14.44 -20.32
CA ALA A 236 -5.04 14.07 -20.74
C ALA A 236 -6.08 14.33 -19.63
N PHE A 237 -5.80 13.92 -18.39
CA PHE A 237 -6.69 14.19 -17.26
C PHE A 237 -6.81 15.69 -17.00
N THR A 238 -5.69 16.42 -17.02
CA THR A 238 -5.68 17.88 -16.86
C THR A 238 -6.53 18.57 -17.94
N GLN A 239 -6.43 18.14 -19.20
CA GLN A 239 -7.18 18.68 -20.34
C GLN A 239 -8.69 18.42 -20.23
N SER A 240 -9.10 17.31 -19.60
CA SER A 240 -10.53 16.97 -19.41
C SER A 240 -11.31 18.00 -18.59
N PHE A 241 -10.63 18.82 -17.79
CA PHE A 241 -11.25 19.92 -17.03
C PHE A 241 -11.37 21.23 -17.84
N GLY A 242 -10.75 21.30 -19.03
CA GLY A 242 -10.76 22.50 -19.87
C GLY A 242 -10.25 23.73 -19.12
N GLU A 243 -11.03 24.82 -19.14
CA GLU A 243 -10.74 26.06 -18.44
C GLU A 243 -11.10 26.04 -16.93
N ASP A 244 -11.80 25.01 -16.45
CA ASP A 244 -12.20 24.89 -15.04
C ASP A 244 -11.05 24.39 -14.15
N ARG A 245 -10.04 25.25 -14.01
CA ARG A 245 -8.87 25.00 -13.15
C ARG A 245 -9.25 24.87 -11.67
N ALA A 246 -10.33 25.53 -11.25
CA ALA A 246 -10.80 25.47 -9.86
C ALA A 246 -11.25 24.05 -9.49
N THR A 247 -12.01 23.38 -10.37
CA THR A 247 -12.45 21.99 -10.16
C THR A 247 -11.28 21.01 -10.23
N LEU A 248 -10.30 21.23 -11.12
CA LEU A 248 -9.06 20.43 -11.13
C LEU A 248 -8.33 20.52 -9.78
N VAL A 249 -8.05 21.74 -9.30
CA VAL A 249 -7.36 21.96 -8.02
C VAL A 249 -8.12 21.33 -6.86
N LYS A 250 -9.46 21.45 -6.83
CA LYS A 250 -10.31 20.82 -5.82
C LYS A 250 -10.17 19.29 -5.85
N THR A 251 -10.18 18.70 -7.04
CA THR A 251 -10.05 17.26 -7.24
C THR A 251 -8.68 16.74 -6.78
N LEU A 252 -7.58 17.37 -7.22
CA LEU A 252 -6.22 16.99 -6.80
C LEU A 252 -6.01 17.16 -5.29
N SER A 253 -6.52 18.24 -4.71
CA SER A 253 -6.47 18.48 -3.27
C SER A 253 -7.24 17.42 -2.48
N ALA A 254 -8.39 16.96 -2.99
CA ALA A 254 -9.17 15.91 -2.36
C ALA A 254 -8.46 14.56 -2.40
N TYR A 255 -7.83 14.19 -3.52
CA TYR A 255 -6.98 13.01 -3.61
C TYR A 255 -5.83 13.07 -2.60
N SER A 256 -5.12 14.20 -2.54
CA SER A 256 -4.03 14.40 -1.58
C SER A 256 -4.52 14.27 -0.13
N ALA A 257 -5.65 14.91 0.23
CA ALA A 257 -6.21 14.83 1.58
C ALA A 257 -6.56 13.39 1.99
N ARG A 258 -7.19 12.62 1.09
CA ARG A 258 -7.54 11.21 1.36
C ARG A 258 -6.30 10.35 1.54
N MET A 259 -5.22 10.61 0.80
CA MET A 259 -3.96 9.87 0.90
C MET A 259 -3.15 10.26 2.14
N ARG A 260 -3.16 11.53 2.54
CA ARG A 260 -2.57 11.98 3.81
C ARG A 260 -3.27 11.35 5.01
N PHE A 261 -4.60 11.24 4.96
CA PHE A 261 -5.37 10.50 5.96
C PHE A 261 -4.95 9.03 6.04
N ASN A 262 -4.74 8.36 4.90
CA ASN A 262 -4.22 6.99 4.89
C ASN A 262 -2.87 6.88 5.62
N THR A 263 -1.90 7.77 5.35
CA THR A 263 -0.61 7.72 6.04
C THR A 263 -0.73 7.91 7.54
N TRP A 264 -1.50 8.92 7.97
CA TRP A 264 -1.77 9.17 9.39
C TRP A 264 -2.36 7.93 10.09
N HIS A 265 -3.31 7.26 9.44
CA HIS A 265 -4.05 6.13 10.01
C HIS A 265 -3.24 4.82 10.06
N TYR A 266 -2.26 4.65 9.17
CA TYR A 266 -1.36 3.48 9.13
C TYR A 266 -0.11 3.65 9.99
N LEU A 267 0.29 4.90 10.28
CA LEU A 267 1.57 5.18 10.94
C LEU A 267 1.76 4.42 12.26
N PRO A 268 0.77 4.27 13.16
CA PRO A 268 0.94 3.50 14.39
C PRO A 268 1.33 2.04 14.15
N HIS A 269 0.75 1.39 13.15
CA HIS A 269 1.13 0.04 12.76
C HIS A 269 2.52 0.01 12.12
N THR A 270 2.81 0.95 11.21
CA THR A 270 4.15 1.09 10.59
C THR A 270 5.27 1.24 11.62
N LEU A 271 5.01 1.95 12.72
CA LEU A 271 5.98 2.19 13.79
C LEU A 271 6.00 1.09 14.87
N GLY A 272 5.07 0.13 14.84
CA GLY A 272 4.92 -0.91 15.87
C GLY A 272 4.46 -0.36 17.22
N ILE A 273 3.59 0.65 17.21
CA ILE A 273 3.15 1.36 18.43
C ILE A 273 1.63 1.29 18.67
N THR A 274 0.94 0.34 18.04
CA THR A 274 -0.51 0.13 18.20
C THR A 274 -0.92 -0.12 19.65
N ASP A 275 -0.01 -0.62 20.48
CA ASP A 275 -0.30 -0.94 21.88
C ASP A 275 -0.09 0.27 22.83
N ARG A 276 0.42 1.41 22.34
CA ARG A 276 0.56 2.64 23.15
C ARG A 276 -0.79 3.22 23.57
N VAL A 277 -1.87 2.92 22.84
CA VAL A 277 -3.24 3.33 23.16
C VAL A 277 -4.18 2.13 22.96
N PRO A 278 -4.25 1.21 23.93
CA PRO A 278 -5.10 0.03 23.83
C PRO A 278 -6.58 0.41 23.63
N GLY A 279 -7.27 -0.32 22.75
CA GLY A 279 -8.70 -0.14 22.48
C GLY A 279 -9.05 1.01 21.53
N ARG A 280 -8.05 1.66 20.92
CA ARG A 280 -8.27 2.61 19.83
C ARG A 280 -8.56 1.87 18.53
N ASP A 281 -9.71 2.15 17.91
CA ASP A 281 -10.29 1.40 16.79
C ASP A 281 -10.19 2.13 15.43
N ASP A 282 -9.73 3.39 15.43
CA ASP A 282 -9.43 4.19 14.24
C ASP A 282 -7.97 4.06 13.79
N TRP A 283 -7.32 2.91 14.00
CA TRP A 283 -6.02 2.58 13.42
C TRP A 283 -6.12 1.37 12.51
N PHE A 284 -5.41 1.42 11.38
CA PHE A 284 -5.46 0.35 10.38
C PHE A 284 -4.09 -0.29 10.20
N PHE A 285 -4.09 -1.56 9.85
CA PHE A 285 -2.88 -2.25 9.42
C PHE A 285 -2.30 -1.57 8.19
N ALA A 286 -1.02 -1.25 8.24
CA ALA A 286 -0.30 -0.70 7.10
C ALA A 286 -0.34 -1.71 5.95
N PRO A 287 -0.66 -1.31 4.71
CA PRO A 287 -0.67 -2.22 3.58
C PRO A 287 0.73 -2.81 3.37
N ALA A 288 0.80 -4.14 3.20
CA ALA A 288 2.06 -4.88 3.10
C ALA A 288 2.31 -5.50 1.71
N MET A 289 1.36 -5.38 0.79
CA MET A 289 1.47 -5.92 -0.56
C MET A 289 0.73 -5.04 -1.57
N PRO A 290 1.15 -5.06 -2.85
CA PRO A 290 0.43 -4.39 -3.93
C PRO A 290 -1.02 -4.86 -4.06
N ASP A 291 -1.86 -4.01 -4.64
CA ASP A 291 -3.20 -4.40 -5.07
C ASP A 291 -3.66 -3.66 -6.31
N VAL A 292 -4.55 -4.32 -7.05
CA VAL A 292 -5.30 -3.77 -8.18
C VAL A 292 -6.78 -3.80 -7.80
N THR A 293 -7.43 -2.65 -7.89
CA THR A 293 -8.85 -2.50 -7.59
C THR A 293 -9.64 -2.20 -8.85
N HIS A 294 -10.76 -2.89 -9.03
CA HIS A 294 -11.73 -2.63 -10.09
C HIS A 294 -13.06 -2.14 -9.50
N HIS A 295 -13.76 -1.27 -10.22
CA HIS A 295 -15.07 -0.74 -9.83
C HIS A 295 -15.08 -0.10 -8.44
N SER A 296 -14.01 0.60 -8.05
CA SER A 296 -13.94 1.24 -6.73
C SER A 296 -14.95 2.37 -6.57
N ASP A 297 -15.45 2.91 -7.69
CA ASP A 297 -16.50 3.91 -7.80
C ASP A 297 -17.88 3.37 -7.41
N GLN A 298 -18.03 2.06 -7.19
CA GLN A 298 -19.24 1.45 -6.66
C GLN A 298 -19.27 1.37 -5.13
N HIS A 299 -18.20 1.83 -4.46
CA HIS A 299 -18.07 1.72 -3.01
C HIS A 299 -17.44 2.97 -2.41
N HIS A 300 -17.97 3.42 -1.25
CA HIS A 300 -17.53 4.59 -0.49
C HIS A 300 -17.79 5.94 -1.20
N THR A 301 -18.49 6.86 -0.51
CA THR A 301 -18.93 8.15 -1.07
C THR A 301 -17.80 8.92 -1.76
N GLY A 302 -16.59 8.91 -1.18
CA GLY A 302 -15.43 9.57 -1.77
C GLY A 302 -14.99 9.00 -3.12
N HIS A 303 -15.04 7.69 -3.35
CA HIS A 303 -14.65 7.12 -4.66
C HIS A 303 -15.74 7.36 -5.70
N VAL A 304 -17.02 7.33 -5.30
CA VAL A 304 -18.16 7.71 -6.15
C VAL A 304 -18.02 9.17 -6.60
N THR A 305 -17.78 10.09 -5.65
CA THR A 305 -17.68 11.53 -5.92
C THR A 305 -16.56 11.88 -6.89
N PHE A 306 -15.44 11.17 -6.84
CA PHE A 306 -14.28 11.43 -7.71
C PHE A 306 -14.05 10.35 -8.77
N SER A 307 -15.09 9.54 -9.03
CA SER A 307 -15.13 8.47 -10.03
C SER A 307 -13.88 7.58 -10.06
N VAL A 308 -13.31 7.25 -8.89
CA VAL A 308 -12.11 6.40 -8.80
C VAL A 308 -12.51 4.98 -9.17
N ARG A 309 -12.37 4.60 -10.44
CA ARG A 309 -12.89 3.32 -10.95
C ARG A 309 -11.85 2.21 -10.89
N PHE A 310 -10.66 2.47 -11.38
CA PHE A 310 -9.53 1.53 -11.36
C PHE A 310 -8.36 2.13 -10.59
N ALA A 311 -7.72 1.31 -9.77
CA ALA A 311 -6.56 1.76 -9.01
C ALA A 311 -5.50 0.66 -8.88
N ILE A 312 -4.23 1.06 -8.89
CA ILE A 312 -3.12 0.25 -8.39
C ILE A 312 -2.58 0.90 -7.13
N ARG A 313 -2.25 0.10 -6.12
CA ARG A 313 -1.49 0.50 -4.94
C ARG A 313 -0.25 -0.35 -4.81
N VAL A 314 0.89 0.28 -4.50
CA VAL A 314 2.17 -0.39 -4.23
C VAL A 314 2.73 0.19 -2.93
N PRO A 315 2.56 -0.48 -1.77
CA PRO A 315 3.09 0.01 -0.52
C PRO A 315 4.61 -0.11 -0.47
N LEU A 316 5.25 0.93 0.04
CA LEU A 316 6.70 1.07 0.07
C LEU A 316 7.17 1.28 1.51
N GLY A 317 8.40 0.88 1.79
CA GLY A 317 9.03 1.06 3.09
C GLY A 317 10.50 1.43 2.96
N ILE A 318 11.04 1.94 4.06
CA ILE A 318 12.46 2.24 4.22
C ILE A 318 12.96 1.61 5.52
N ASP A 319 14.27 1.46 5.63
CA ASP A 319 14.98 1.17 6.86
C ASP A 319 15.43 2.47 7.49
N HIS A 320 14.99 2.71 8.73
CA HIS A 320 15.26 3.93 9.48
C HIS A 320 15.49 3.60 10.95
N ALA A 321 16.56 4.13 11.54
CA ALA A 321 16.93 3.89 12.94
C ALA A 321 16.96 2.39 13.33
N GLY A 322 17.51 1.54 12.46
CA GLY A 322 17.69 0.11 12.73
C GLY A 322 16.41 -0.74 12.61
N ARG A 323 15.31 -0.18 12.11
CA ARG A 323 14.04 -0.90 11.89
C ARG A 323 13.49 -0.65 10.48
N ARG A 324 12.78 -1.65 9.95
CA ARG A 324 11.98 -1.51 8.73
C ARG A 324 10.67 -0.78 9.04
N LEU A 325 10.33 0.22 8.24
CA LEU A 325 9.07 0.98 8.32
C LEU A 325 8.16 0.62 7.13
N PRO A 326 7.38 -0.47 7.19
CA PRO A 326 6.56 -0.92 6.07
C PRO A 326 5.33 -0.03 5.84
N GLY A 327 4.98 0.21 4.56
CA GLY A 327 3.80 0.98 4.17
C GLY A 327 3.85 2.47 4.54
N LEU A 328 5.02 2.96 4.96
CA LEU A 328 5.27 4.36 5.28
C LEU A 328 5.04 5.25 4.06
N TYR A 329 5.53 4.78 2.90
CA TYR A 329 5.29 5.37 1.61
C TYR A 329 4.36 4.48 0.78
N ASP A 330 3.85 5.01 -0.31
CA ASP A 330 2.92 4.30 -1.20
C ASP A 330 3.00 4.95 -2.58
N LEU A 331 3.03 4.13 -3.62
CA LEU A 331 2.77 4.54 -4.99
C LEU A 331 1.34 4.15 -5.35
N ARG A 332 0.58 5.07 -5.93
CA ARG A 332 -0.75 4.77 -6.45
C ARG A 332 -0.94 5.28 -7.86
N LEU A 333 -1.62 4.49 -8.65
CA LEU A 333 -2.12 4.87 -9.97
C LEU A 333 -3.64 4.81 -9.95
N MET A 334 -4.29 5.73 -10.64
CA MET A 334 -5.73 5.76 -10.74
C MET A 334 -6.18 6.11 -12.16
N ARG A 335 -7.25 5.42 -12.60
CA ARG A 335 -8.04 5.76 -13.78
C ARG A 335 -9.51 5.91 -13.35
N ALA A 336 -10.12 7.02 -13.73
CA ALA A 336 -11.54 7.27 -13.56
C ALA A 336 -12.37 6.68 -14.70
N THR A 337 -11.78 6.60 -15.88
CA THR A 337 -12.42 6.06 -17.10
C THR A 337 -11.46 5.17 -17.88
N GLY A 338 -11.95 4.54 -18.95
CA GLY A 338 -11.14 3.68 -19.83
C GLY A 338 -11.07 2.23 -19.36
N GLU A 339 -9.98 1.56 -19.75
CA GLU A 339 -9.78 0.13 -19.50
C GLU A 339 -9.22 -0.17 -18.10
N PRO A 340 -9.58 -1.33 -17.53
CA PRO A 340 -8.94 -1.84 -16.31
C PRO A 340 -7.41 -1.91 -16.43
N TYR A 341 -6.73 -1.80 -15.29
CA TYR A 341 -5.30 -2.07 -15.23
C TYR A 341 -5.01 -3.55 -15.55
N THR A 342 -3.97 -3.76 -16.35
CA THR A 342 -3.47 -5.06 -16.76
C THR A 342 -2.39 -5.56 -15.79
N THR A 343 -1.98 -6.82 -15.96
CA THR A 343 -0.81 -7.35 -15.25
C THR A 343 0.47 -6.58 -15.61
N GLU A 344 0.62 -6.10 -16.85
CA GLU A 344 1.78 -5.30 -17.26
C GLU A 344 1.82 -3.95 -16.55
N ASP A 345 0.67 -3.27 -16.42
CA ASP A 345 0.55 -2.05 -15.62
C ASP A 345 0.97 -2.29 -14.16
N LEU A 346 0.55 -3.42 -13.57
CA LEU A 346 0.96 -3.81 -12.23
C LEU A 346 2.47 -4.07 -12.13
N ARG A 347 3.07 -4.76 -13.12
CA ARG A 347 4.53 -4.99 -13.15
C ARG A 347 5.29 -3.66 -13.18
N ALA A 348 4.87 -2.76 -14.06
CA ALA A 348 5.45 -1.42 -14.15
C ALA A 348 5.32 -0.67 -12.83
N ALA A 349 4.14 -0.67 -12.21
CA ALA A 349 3.92 -0.02 -10.92
C ALA A 349 4.78 -0.62 -9.80
N VAL A 350 4.92 -1.95 -9.74
CA VAL A 350 5.77 -2.63 -8.73
C VAL A 350 7.24 -2.26 -8.93
N ALA A 351 7.75 -2.30 -10.17
CA ALA A 351 9.12 -1.94 -10.47
C ALA A 351 9.40 -0.46 -10.14
N CYS A 352 8.51 0.45 -10.56
CA CYS A 352 8.59 1.87 -10.24
C CYS A 352 8.50 2.13 -8.73
N GLY A 353 7.66 1.36 -8.02
CA GLY A 353 7.57 1.41 -6.57
C GLY A 353 8.89 1.06 -5.90
N GLY A 354 9.58 0.02 -6.36
CA GLY A 354 10.90 -0.33 -5.84
C GLY A 354 11.95 0.75 -6.10
N VAL A 355 11.98 1.34 -7.31
CA VAL A 355 12.85 2.49 -7.64
C VAL A 355 12.54 3.68 -6.73
N LEU A 356 11.26 3.98 -6.51
CA LEU A 356 10.85 5.07 -5.64
C LEU A 356 11.21 4.79 -4.17
N ALA A 357 11.13 3.54 -3.72
CA ALA A 357 11.59 3.13 -2.40
C ALA A 357 13.10 3.32 -2.23
N ALA A 358 13.90 3.01 -3.25
CA ALA A 358 15.34 3.27 -3.24
C ALA A 358 15.65 4.78 -3.15
N LEU A 359 14.92 5.63 -3.89
CA LEU A 359 15.02 7.08 -3.77
C LEU A 359 14.65 7.56 -2.36
N HIS A 360 13.52 7.11 -1.79
CA HIS A 360 13.13 7.46 -0.42
C HIS A 360 14.16 7.00 0.62
N GLN A 361 14.74 5.81 0.43
CA GLN A 361 15.79 5.28 1.28
C GLN A 361 17.03 6.17 1.26
N ALA A 362 17.49 6.58 0.07
CA ALA A 362 18.61 7.52 -0.06
C ALA A 362 18.31 8.86 0.64
N MET A 363 17.13 9.43 0.38
CA MET A 363 16.73 10.71 0.98
C MET A 363 16.56 10.66 2.50
N SER A 364 16.25 9.49 3.09
CA SER A 364 16.15 9.34 4.54
C SER A 364 17.43 9.74 5.29
N ARG A 365 18.60 9.59 4.66
CA ARG A 365 19.91 9.99 5.22
C ARG A 365 20.05 11.51 5.35
N HIS A 366 19.41 12.25 4.45
CA HIS A 366 19.44 13.71 4.41
C HIS A 366 18.25 14.36 5.13
N ARG A 367 17.25 13.55 5.51
CA ARG A 367 16.06 13.96 6.27
C ARG A 367 15.39 15.23 5.72
N PRO A 368 15.12 15.34 4.40
CA PRO A 368 14.53 16.54 3.84
C PRO A 368 13.12 16.75 4.43
N ALA A 369 12.80 18.01 4.74
CA ALA A 369 11.44 18.39 5.05
C ALA A 369 10.66 18.60 3.73
N VAL A 370 9.50 17.94 3.59
CA VAL A 370 8.60 18.15 2.44
C VAL A 370 7.60 19.25 2.79
N ARG A 371 7.62 20.35 2.03
CA ARG A 371 6.84 21.57 2.27
C ARG A 371 5.71 21.77 1.25
N ASP A 372 5.87 21.24 0.04
CA ASP A 372 4.92 21.30 -1.06
C ASP A 372 3.76 20.30 -0.87
N PHE A 373 2.92 20.15 -1.90
CA PHE A 373 1.80 19.19 -1.94
C PHE A 373 0.71 19.40 -0.87
N GLY A 374 0.63 20.62 -0.33
CA GLY A 374 -0.53 21.10 0.42
C GLY A 374 -1.57 21.74 -0.51
N ASN A 375 -2.75 22.06 0.04
CA ASN A 375 -3.83 22.69 -0.73
C ASN A 375 -3.40 24.01 -1.39
N GLU A 376 -2.58 24.81 -0.69
CA GLU A 376 -2.04 26.07 -1.23
C GLU A 376 -1.09 25.83 -2.40
N TRP A 377 -0.26 24.79 -2.32
CA TRP A 377 0.65 24.41 -3.39
C TRP A 377 -0.13 23.98 -4.65
N PHE A 378 -1.15 23.12 -4.51
CA PHE A 378 -1.97 22.72 -5.67
C PHE A 378 -2.65 23.92 -6.33
N ARG A 379 -3.16 24.87 -5.53
CA ARG A 379 -3.75 26.11 -6.05
C ARG A 379 -2.74 26.96 -6.80
N ALA A 380 -1.53 27.11 -6.27
CA ALA A 380 -0.48 27.91 -6.92
C ALA A 380 0.08 27.24 -8.18
N PHE A 381 0.16 25.91 -8.20
CA PHE A 381 0.82 25.16 -9.26
C PHE A 381 -0.12 24.77 -10.42
N TYR A 382 -1.39 24.45 -10.13
CA TYR A 382 -2.37 24.03 -11.13
C TYR A 382 -3.52 25.02 -11.32
N GLY A 383 -3.70 25.98 -10.41
CA GLY A 383 -4.81 26.94 -10.46
C GLY A 383 -4.64 28.09 -11.42
#